data_AF-A0A7S2L1B8-F1
#
_entry.id   AF-A0A7S2L1B8-F1
#
_cell.length_a   1.000
_cell.length_b   1.000
_cell.length_c   1.000
_cell.angle_alpha   90.00
_cell.angle_beta   90.00
_cell.angle_gamma   90.00
#
_symmetry.space_group_name_H-M   'P 1'
#
loop_
_entity.id
_entity.type
_entity.pdbx_description
1 polymer ?
#
loop_
_entity_poly.entity_id
_entity_poly.type
_entity_poly.pdbx_seq_one_letter_code
_entity_poly.pdbx_strand_id
1 'polypeptide(L)'
;MSEEVNQRQALPFSTQLFRQAKLQANARASAKQTGTLKATLKSSVVTKQLAKTQALLNIDDSDSDSDSDSDDEEIEEIDIDADFESAFKPEEMRCFALVAHNHMKPAMKNFVLTHKNLLKKFRLTGTNTTMSMLREVFGNDPNVVYGPTCTSGPLGGDAELVALMCTANLGGMVFFVDPMDAHPHAADIACLNRQANVHNIFYMNNPASAHAGTHVLRTALKEGRTDLIPSFFFTLKSPSVQEYQKRQKAVLNQMTAK
;
A
#
# COMPACT_ATOMS: atom_id res chain seq x y z
N MET A 1 42.53 2.03 1.76
CA MET A 1 41.66 3.08 2.31
C MET A 1 41.69 4.25 1.34
N SER A 2 40.69 4.32 0.47
CA SER A 2 40.38 5.51 -0.32
C SER A 2 39.01 5.29 -0.97
N GLU A 3 38.12 6.24 -0.70
CA GLU A 3 36.73 6.31 -1.18
C GLU A 3 36.68 6.62 -2.68
N GLU A 4 35.87 5.89 -3.45
CA GLU A 4 35.43 6.33 -4.78
C GLU A 4 33.90 6.41 -4.87
N VAL A 5 33.47 7.66 -4.73
CA VAL A 5 32.29 8.38 -5.18
C VAL A 5 31.44 7.72 -6.28
N ASN A 6 30.17 7.50 -5.93
CA ASN A 6 29.06 7.09 -6.79
C ASN A 6 28.58 8.27 -7.67
N GLN A 7 28.92 8.29 -8.96
CA GLN A 7 28.34 9.22 -9.93
C GLN A 7 26.99 8.70 -10.43
N ARG A 8 25.90 9.34 -10.01
CA ARG A 8 24.57 9.18 -10.63
C ARG A 8 24.34 10.31 -11.63
N GLN A 9 24.23 9.95 -12.91
CA GLN A 9 23.88 10.87 -14.00
C GLN A 9 22.45 11.39 -13.80
N ALA A 10 22.30 12.71 -13.73
CA ALA A 10 21.02 13.40 -13.81
C ALA A 10 20.62 13.62 -15.29
N LEU A 11 19.34 13.42 -15.61
CA LEU A 11 18.81 13.66 -16.96
C LEU A 11 18.77 15.17 -17.31
N PRO A 12 18.97 15.55 -18.58
CA PRO A 12 19.14 16.94 -18.99
C PRO A 12 17.86 17.80 -18.85
N PHE A 13 18.07 19.07 -18.52
CA PHE A 13 17.07 20.08 -18.12
C PHE A 13 15.98 20.36 -19.18
N SER A 14 16.22 20.09 -20.46
CA SER A 14 15.27 20.40 -21.55
C SER A 14 14.06 19.45 -21.58
N THR A 15 14.19 18.22 -21.05
CA THR A 15 13.10 17.24 -21.00
C THR A 15 12.09 17.53 -19.87
N GLN A 16 12.48 18.32 -18.87
CA GLN A 16 11.62 18.71 -17.74
C GLN A 16 10.60 19.80 -18.13
N LEU A 17 11.01 20.78 -18.94
CA LEU A 17 10.16 21.88 -19.40
C LEU A 17 9.02 21.42 -20.32
N PHE A 18 9.28 20.49 -21.23
CA PHE A 18 8.23 19.93 -22.11
C PHE A 18 7.19 19.09 -21.36
N ARG A 19 7.58 18.44 -20.26
CA ARG A 19 6.68 17.63 -19.41
C ARG A 19 5.74 18.53 -18.60
N GLN A 20 6.23 19.67 -18.13
CA GLN A 20 5.45 20.64 -17.34
C GLN A 20 4.38 21.36 -18.18
N ALA A 21 4.68 21.68 -19.44
CA ALA A 21 3.71 22.29 -20.36
C ALA A 21 2.54 21.33 -20.72
N LYS A 22 2.83 20.03 -20.91
CA LYS A 22 1.79 19.01 -21.16
C LYS A 22 0.87 18.78 -19.96
N LEU A 23 1.42 18.84 -18.74
CA LEU A 23 0.66 18.71 -17.48
C LEU A 23 -0.34 19.86 -17.27
N GLN A 24 0.05 21.10 -17.61
CA GLN A 24 -0.83 22.27 -17.44
C GLN A 24 -1.97 22.33 -18.48
N ALA A 25 -1.74 21.80 -19.69
CA ALA A 25 -2.77 21.72 -20.72
C ALA A 25 -3.89 20.70 -20.36
N ASN A 26 -3.51 19.53 -19.82
CA ASN A 26 -4.48 18.51 -19.39
C ASN A 26 -5.30 18.94 -18.16
N ALA A 27 -4.70 19.69 -17.23
CA ALA A 27 -5.40 20.23 -16.06
C ALA A 27 -6.50 21.24 -16.43
N ARG A 28 -6.30 22.03 -17.49
CA ARG A 28 -7.28 23.03 -17.95
C ARG A 28 -8.45 22.43 -18.74
N ALA A 29 -8.24 21.29 -19.42
CA ALA A 29 -9.31 20.59 -20.14
C ALA A 29 -10.29 19.87 -19.18
N SER A 30 -9.77 19.29 -18.09
CA SER A 30 -10.59 18.58 -17.09
C SER A 30 -11.51 19.51 -16.26
N ALA A 31 -11.11 20.77 -16.07
CA ALA A 31 -11.87 21.72 -15.26
C ALA A 31 -13.19 22.22 -15.91
N LYS A 32 -13.34 22.17 -17.24
CA LYS A 32 -14.51 22.74 -17.94
C LYS A 32 -15.71 21.79 -18.11
N GLN A 33 -15.53 20.49 -17.91
CA GLN A 33 -16.59 19.48 -18.11
C GLN A 33 -17.32 19.06 -16.82
N THR A 34 -16.89 19.54 -15.65
CA THR A 34 -17.31 19.00 -14.34
C THR A 34 -18.49 19.76 -13.67
N GLY A 35 -19.16 20.67 -14.39
CA GLY A 35 -20.09 21.63 -13.82
C GLY A 35 -21.51 21.14 -13.50
N THR A 36 -22.02 20.09 -14.17
CA THR A 36 -23.49 19.85 -14.13
C THR A 36 -23.92 18.37 -13.93
N LEU A 37 -22.98 17.42 -13.86
CA LEU A 37 -23.25 15.97 -13.69
C LEU A 37 -22.93 15.43 -12.28
N LYS A 38 -22.52 16.29 -11.33
CA LYS A 38 -21.89 15.89 -10.06
C LYS A 38 -22.84 15.61 -8.89
N ALA A 39 -24.15 15.86 -9.00
CA ALA A 39 -25.05 15.83 -7.84
C ALA A 39 -25.78 14.49 -7.64
N THR A 40 -26.20 13.81 -8.71
CA THR A 40 -27.04 12.59 -8.59
C THR A 40 -26.24 11.28 -8.64
N LEU A 41 -25.10 11.26 -9.34
CA LEU A 41 -24.22 10.07 -9.43
C LEU A 41 -23.38 9.82 -8.17
N LYS A 42 -23.32 10.76 -7.23
CA LYS A 42 -22.48 10.63 -6.02
C LYS A 42 -23.16 9.90 -4.87
N SER A 43 -24.49 9.94 -4.75
CA SER A 43 -25.19 9.28 -3.64
C SER A 43 -25.12 7.77 -3.79
N SER A 44 -25.55 7.22 -4.93
CA SER A 44 -25.57 5.77 -5.17
C SER A 44 -24.18 5.10 -5.10
N VAL A 45 -23.14 5.74 -5.63
CA VAL A 45 -21.75 5.22 -5.60
C VAL A 45 -21.18 5.20 -4.18
N VAL A 46 -21.42 6.27 -3.40
CA VAL A 46 -20.93 6.35 -2.02
C VAL A 46 -21.66 5.34 -1.13
N THR A 47 -22.98 5.18 -1.28
CA THR A 47 -23.77 4.22 -0.49
C THR A 47 -23.41 2.76 -0.80
N LYS A 48 -23.13 2.40 -2.06
CA LYS A 48 -22.72 1.03 -2.45
C LYS A 48 -21.29 0.68 -2.03
N GLN A 49 -20.36 1.63 -2.18
CA GLN A 49 -18.99 1.49 -1.66
C GLN A 49 -19.02 1.31 -0.14
N LEU A 50 -19.86 2.09 0.55
CA LEU A 50 -20.09 1.98 1.98
C LEU A 50 -20.64 0.60 2.35
N ALA A 51 -21.71 0.12 1.71
CA ALA A 51 -22.34 -1.18 1.97
C ALA A 51 -21.37 -2.37 1.83
N LYS A 52 -20.51 -2.37 0.79
CA LYS A 52 -19.52 -3.45 0.61
C LYS A 52 -18.37 -3.35 1.60
N THR A 53 -17.97 -2.13 1.96
CA THR A 53 -16.98 -1.90 3.03
C THR A 53 -17.56 -2.28 4.39
N GLN A 54 -18.85 -2.02 4.64
CA GLN A 54 -19.59 -2.43 5.84
C GLN A 54 -19.68 -3.95 5.94
N ALA A 55 -20.09 -4.63 4.87
CA ALA A 55 -20.11 -6.09 4.81
C ALA A 55 -18.70 -6.71 5.02
N LEU A 56 -17.64 -6.04 4.53
CA LEU A 56 -16.26 -6.48 4.72
C LEU A 56 -15.70 -6.21 6.13
N LEU A 57 -16.19 -5.17 6.80
CA LEU A 57 -15.77 -4.78 8.14
C LEU A 57 -16.69 -5.33 9.24
N ASN A 58 -17.64 -6.20 8.90
CA ASN A 58 -18.69 -6.69 9.80
C ASN A 58 -19.38 -5.53 10.55
N ILE A 59 -19.73 -4.47 9.82
CA ILE A 59 -20.56 -3.39 10.36
C ILE A 59 -22.01 -3.89 10.24
N ASP A 60 -22.60 -4.32 11.35
CA ASP A 60 -24.02 -4.66 11.43
C ASP A 60 -24.84 -3.34 11.39
N ASP A 61 -25.67 -3.17 10.36
CA ASP A 61 -26.57 -2.00 10.20
C ASP A 61 -27.83 -2.07 11.10
N SER A 62 -27.70 -2.58 12.33
CA SER A 62 -28.83 -2.79 13.25
C SER A 62 -29.43 -1.52 13.85
N ASP A 63 -28.87 -0.34 13.55
CA ASP A 63 -29.37 0.97 14.01
C ASP A 63 -30.07 1.78 12.89
N SER A 64 -30.41 1.17 11.75
CA SER A 64 -31.21 1.82 10.71
C SER A 64 -32.70 1.52 10.84
N ASP A 65 -33.38 2.26 11.74
CA ASP A 65 -34.83 2.45 11.63
C ASP A 65 -35.13 3.28 10.38
N SER A 66 -35.34 2.61 9.24
CA SER A 66 -35.95 3.24 8.08
C SER A 66 -36.90 2.27 7.37
N ASP A 67 -38.19 2.41 7.70
CA ASP A 67 -39.27 2.11 6.79
C ASP A 67 -39.04 2.90 5.48
N SER A 68 -38.72 2.20 4.40
CA SER A 68 -38.84 2.76 3.05
C SER A 68 -39.15 1.65 2.07
N ASP A 69 -40.30 1.79 1.43
CA ASP A 69 -40.87 0.93 0.41
C ASP A 69 -39.87 0.53 -0.69
N SER A 70 -40.06 -0.70 -1.17
CA SER A 70 -39.36 -1.34 -2.27
C SER A 70 -39.54 -0.60 -3.59
N ASP A 71 -38.47 0.04 -4.06
CA ASP A 71 -38.23 0.25 -5.49
C ASP A 71 -37.09 -0.69 -5.91
N ASP A 72 -37.44 -1.74 -6.63
CA ASP A 72 -36.50 -2.63 -7.34
C ASP A 72 -35.84 -1.84 -8.49
N GLU A 73 -34.92 -0.92 -8.17
CA GLU A 73 -33.97 -0.42 -9.15
C GLU A 73 -33.02 -1.57 -9.51
N GLU A 74 -33.01 -2.02 -10.76
CA GLU A 74 -31.97 -2.92 -11.28
C GLU A 74 -30.59 -2.28 -11.05
N ILE A 75 -29.91 -2.73 -9.99
CA ILE A 75 -28.60 -2.22 -9.58
C ILE A 75 -27.56 -2.70 -10.59
N GLU A 76 -27.03 -1.80 -11.43
CA GLU A 76 -25.81 -2.07 -12.20
C GLU A 76 -24.69 -2.52 -11.23
N GLU A 77 -24.14 -3.73 -11.44
CA GLU A 77 -22.98 -4.25 -10.71
C GLU A 77 -21.78 -3.33 -10.95
N ILE A 78 -21.47 -2.45 -9.98
CA ILE A 78 -20.27 -1.63 -10.04
C ILE A 78 -19.06 -2.53 -9.72
N ASP A 79 -18.23 -2.77 -10.72
CA ASP A 79 -16.94 -3.43 -10.55
C ASP A 79 -15.98 -2.53 -9.76
N ILE A 80 -15.98 -2.72 -8.44
CA ILE A 80 -15.10 -2.03 -7.48
C ILE A 80 -13.59 -2.23 -7.77
N ASP A 81 -13.24 -3.26 -8.54
CA ASP A 81 -11.87 -3.59 -8.91
C ASP A 81 -11.71 -3.66 -10.43
N ALA A 82 -12.38 -2.76 -11.15
CA ALA A 82 -12.20 -2.62 -12.59
C ALA A 82 -10.70 -2.58 -12.96
N ASP A 83 -10.32 -3.40 -13.94
CA ASP A 83 -8.95 -3.43 -14.44
C ASP A 83 -8.56 -2.06 -15.02
N PHE A 84 -7.27 -1.77 -14.98
CA PHE A 84 -6.74 -0.50 -15.42
C PHE A 84 -5.28 -0.60 -15.84
N GLU A 85 -4.86 0.34 -16.66
CA GLU A 85 -3.46 0.49 -17.03
C GLU A 85 -2.71 1.27 -15.94
N SER A 86 -1.63 0.67 -15.43
CA SER A 86 -0.74 1.29 -14.47
C SER A 86 0.30 2.13 -15.20
N ALA A 87 0.57 3.34 -14.72
CA ALA A 87 1.65 4.20 -15.21
C ALA A 87 3.06 3.67 -14.88
N PHE A 88 3.16 2.69 -13.99
CA PHE A 88 4.41 2.07 -13.56
C PHE A 88 4.36 0.55 -13.73
N LYS A 89 5.48 -0.03 -14.12
CA LYS A 89 5.65 -1.49 -14.12
C LYS A 89 5.97 -2.01 -12.70
N PRO A 90 5.59 -3.25 -12.35
CA PRO A 90 5.91 -3.82 -11.05
C PRO A 90 7.40 -3.76 -10.68
N GLU A 91 8.30 -3.90 -11.67
CA GLU A 91 9.76 -3.91 -11.47
C GLU A 91 10.35 -2.51 -11.19
N GLU A 92 9.61 -1.45 -11.56
CA GLU A 92 10.00 -0.06 -11.31
C GLU A 92 9.68 0.37 -9.87
N MET A 93 8.94 -0.47 -9.14
CA MET A 93 8.51 -0.24 -7.77
C MET A 93 9.14 -1.23 -6.81
N ARG A 94 9.32 -0.80 -5.56
CA ARG A 94 9.66 -1.72 -4.47
C ARG A 94 8.53 -2.70 -4.20
N CYS A 95 8.87 -3.80 -3.54
CA CYS A 95 7.90 -4.84 -3.23
C CYS A 95 6.76 -4.33 -2.33
N PHE A 96 5.60 -4.96 -2.49
CA PHE A 96 4.43 -4.77 -1.64
C PHE A 96 4.20 -6.04 -0.81
N ALA A 97 4.37 -5.97 0.51
CA ALA A 97 4.20 -7.11 1.40
C ALA A 97 2.73 -7.33 1.79
N LEU A 98 2.31 -8.59 1.79
CA LEU A 98 1.07 -9.04 2.42
C LEU A 98 1.41 -10.06 3.51
N VAL A 99 0.92 -9.82 4.73
CA VAL A 99 1.16 -10.64 5.91
C VAL A 99 -0.12 -10.74 6.72
N ALA A 100 -0.45 -11.92 7.24
CA ALA A 100 -1.58 -12.11 8.13
C ALA A 100 -1.32 -13.21 9.16
N HIS A 101 -1.79 -12.98 10.38
CA HIS A 101 -1.91 -14.05 11.38
C HIS A 101 -2.94 -15.09 10.93
N ASN A 102 -2.88 -16.29 11.51
CA ASN A 102 -3.68 -17.43 11.06
C ASN A 102 -5.19 -17.12 11.03
N HIS A 103 -5.75 -16.55 12.10
CA HIS A 103 -7.16 -16.17 12.15
C HIS A 103 -7.53 -15.02 11.20
N MET A 104 -6.54 -14.24 10.76
CA MET A 104 -6.73 -13.12 9.82
C MET A 104 -6.52 -13.52 8.36
N LYS A 105 -6.11 -14.76 8.06
CA LYS A 105 -5.93 -15.24 6.67
C LYS A 105 -7.22 -15.24 5.85
N PRO A 106 -8.40 -15.59 6.38
CA PRO A 106 -9.66 -15.44 5.64
C PRO A 106 -9.93 -13.99 5.22
N ALA A 107 -9.74 -13.03 6.13
CA ALA A 107 -9.87 -11.61 5.82
C ALA A 107 -8.84 -11.15 4.78
N MET A 108 -7.59 -11.62 4.88
CA MET A 108 -6.56 -11.35 3.88
C MET A 108 -6.90 -11.94 2.50
N LYS A 109 -7.40 -13.18 2.43
CA LYS A 109 -7.83 -13.80 1.17
C LYS A 109 -8.97 -13.00 0.54
N ASN A 110 -9.94 -12.57 1.33
CA ASN A 110 -11.04 -11.73 0.87
C ASN A 110 -10.54 -10.38 0.34
N PHE A 111 -9.62 -9.73 1.05
CA PHE A 111 -8.97 -8.49 0.59
C PHE A 111 -8.27 -8.68 -0.77
N VAL A 112 -7.53 -9.78 -0.95
CA VAL A 112 -6.84 -10.06 -2.22
C VAL A 112 -7.81 -10.33 -3.36
N LEU A 113 -8.88 -11.10 -3.11
CA LEU A 113 -9.94 -11.34 -4.10
C LEU A 113 -10.64 -10.05 -4.51
N THR A 114 -10.89 -9.18 -3.54
CA THR A 114 -11.58 -7.90 -3.72
C THR A 114 -10.77 -6.89 -4.53
N HIS A 115 -9.43 -6.91 -4.44
CA HIS A 115 -8.54 -5.93 -5.06
C HIS A 115 -7.50 -6.57 -5.99
N LYS A 116 -7.85 -7.69 -6.61
CA LYS A 116 -6.96 -8.52 -7.44
C LYS A 116 -6.31 -7.73 -8.58
N ASN A 117 -7.09 -6.95 -9.32
CA ASN A 117 -6.63 -6.15 -10.46
C ASN A 117 -5.73 -4.99 -10.05
N LEU A 118 -5.88 -4.45 -8.84
CA LEU A 118 -4.90 -3.52 -8.26
C LEU A 118 -3.62 -4.24 -7.85
N LEU A 119 -3.73 -5.32 -7.07
CA LEU A 119 -2.59 -6.02 -6.49
C LEU A 119 -1.66 -6.62 -7.54
N LYS A 120 -2.19 -7.11 -8.67
CA LYS A 120 -1.37 -7.62 -9.79
C LYS A 120 -0.44 -6.57 -10.42
N LYS A 121 -0.65 -5.27 -10.15
CA LYS A 121 0.21 -4.18 -10.66
C LYS A 121 1.46 -3.95 -9.78
N PHE A 122 1.59 -4.65 -8.66
CA PHE A 122 2.74 -4.56 -7.76
C PHE A 122 3.58 -5.84 -7.81
N ARG A 123 4.84 -5.72 -7.37
CA ARG A 123 5.68 -6.88 -7.05
C ARG A 123 5.33 -7.40 -5.65
N LEU A 124 4.58 -8.50 -5.57
CA LEU A 124 3.99 -9.00 -4.32
C LEU A 124 4.98 -9.87 -3.53
N THR A 125 5.15 -9.60 -2.25
CA THR A 125 5.97 -10.39 -1.31
C THR A 125 5.18 -10.70 -0.04
N GLY A 126 5.69 -11.56 0.82
CA GLY A 126 5.02 -11.97 2.05
C GLY A 126 5.57 -13.27 2.61
N THR A 127 5.00 -13.70 3.74
CA THR A 127 5.33 -14.98 4.37
C THR A 127 4.83 -16.16 3.54
N ASN A 128 5.46 -17.32 3.69
CA ASN A 128 5.22 -18.49 2.84
C ASN A 128 3.73 -18.86 2.70
N THR A 129 3.00 -18.92 3.81
CA THR A 129 1.55 -19.23 3.77
C THR A 129 0.72 -18.17 3.05
N THR A 130 1.13 -16.90 3.15
CA THR A 130 0.44 -15.80 2.44
C THR A 130 0.75 -15.88 0.95
N MET A 131 2.01 -16.11 0.58
CA MET A 131 2.42 -16.25 -0.82
C MET A 131 1.76 -17.46 -1.50
N SER A 132 1.57 -18.57 -0.78
CA SER A 132 0.81 -19.71 -1.30
C SER A 132 -0.66 -19.35 -1.57
N MET A 133 -1.30 -18.60 -0.66
CA MET A 133 -2.66 -18.08 -0.88
C MET A 133 -2.73 -17.13 -2.07
N LEU A 134 -1.74 -16.24 -2.25
CA LEU A 134 -1.69 -15.37 -3.43
C LEU A 134 -1.63 -16.20 -4.72
N ARG A 135 -0.74 -17.20 -4.78
CA ARG A 135 -0.63 -18.09 -5.96
C ARG A 135 -1.93 -18.86 -6.23
N GLU A 136 -2.65 -19.27 -5.20
CA GLU A 136 -3.98 -19.89 -5.34
C GLU A 136 -4.98 -18.91 -5.97
N VAL A 137 -5.06 -17.68 -5.45
CA VAL A 137 -6.01 -16.65 -5.91
C VAL A 137 -5.69 -16.14 -7.32
N PHE A 138 -4.41 -15.96 -7.64
CA PHE A 138 -3.97 -15.47 -8.94
C PHE A 138 -3.84 -16.57 -10.00
N GLY A 139 -3.65 -17.82 -9.60
CA GLY A 139 -3.43 -18.93 -10.52
C GLY A 139 -2.21 -18.68 -11.42
N ASN A 140 -2.38 -18.91 -12.72
CA ASN A 140 -1.34 -18.73 -13.74
C ASN A 140 -1.42 -17.36 -14.44
N ASP A 141 -1.99 -16.32 -13.80
CA ASP A 141 -2.06 -14.99 -14.41
C ASP A 141 -0.63 -14.47 -14.70
N PRO A 142 -0.25 -14.29 -15.98
CA PRO A 142 1.10 -13.91 -16.36
C PRO A 142 1.45 -12.46 -15.99
N ASN A 143 0.45 -11.65 -15.61
CA ASN A 143 0.66 -10.25 -15.23
C ASN A 143 1.11 -10.09 -13.78
N VAL A 144 1.10 -11.16 -12.98
CA VAL A 144 1.45 -11.10 -11.56
C VAL A 144 2.94 -11.29 -11.38
N VAL A 145 3.58 -10.34 -10.70
CA VAL A 145 5.01 -10.39 -10.41
C VAL A 145 5.22 -10.71 -8.94
N TYR A 146 5.92 -11.80 -8.66
CA TYR A 146 6.25 -12.21 -7.28
C TYR A 146 7.65 -11.74 -6.87
N GLY A 147 7.73 -11.16 -5.68
CA GLY A 147 8.96 -10.88 -4.96
C GLY A 147 9.50 -12.10 -4.21
N PRO A 148 10.55 -11.92 -3.40
CA PRO A 148 11.06 -12.98 -2.54
C PRO A 148 9.96 -13.49 -1.61
N THR A 149 9.90 -14.80 -1.38
CA THR A 149 9.01 -15.38 -0.37
C THR A 149 9.76 -15.44 0.95
N CYS A 150 9.18 -14.85 2.00
CA CYS A 150 9.71 -14.93 3.35
C CYS A 150 9.25 -16.22 4.04
N THR A 151 10.01 -16.68 5.01
CA THR A 151 9.66 -17.76 5.92
C THR A 151 8.43 -17.40 6.77
N SER A 152 7.93 -18.31 7.61
CA SER A 152 6.85 -17.98 8.53
C SER A 152 7.34 -17.00 9.61
N GLY A 153 6.45 -16.15 10.13
CA GLY A 153 6.77 -15.19 11.21
C GLY A 153 7.57 -15.84 12.36
N PRO A 154 7.08 -16.93 12.99
CA PRO A 154 7.79 -17.63 14.05
C PRO A 154 9.18 -18.17 13.71
N LEU A 155 9.52 -18.32 12.42
CA LEU A 155 10.81 -18.82 11.94
C LEU A 155 11.72 -17.71 11.40
N GLY A 156 11.32 -16.43 11.55
CA GLY A 156 12.13 -15.28 11.14
C GLY A 156 11.60 -14.51 9.93
N GLY A 157 10.42 -14.85 9.41
CA GLY A 157 9.83 -14.15 8.26
C GLY A 157 9.63 -12.66 8.49
N ASP A 158 9.32 -12.27 9.72
CA ASP A 158 9.18 -10.85 10.10
C ASP A 158 10.53 -10.12 10.02
N ALA A 159 11.63 -10.78 10.43
CA ALA A 159 12.98 -10.24 10.32
C ALA A 159 13.43 -10.12 8.85
N GLU A 160 13.04 -11.05 7.98
CA GLU A 160 13.30 -10.96 6.54
C GLU A 160 12.59 -9.77 5.90
N LEU A 161 11.33 -9.50 6.29
CA LEU A 161 10.61 -8.30 5.86
C LEU A 161 11.28 -7.01 6.36
N VAL A 162 11.75 -7.00 7.61
CA VAL A 162 12.57 -5.89 8.13
C VAL A 162 13.83 -5.72 7.29
N ALA A 163 14.50 -6.80 6.89
CA ALA A 163 15.67 -6.73 6.03
C ALA A 163 15.35 -6.10 4.66
N LEU A 164 14.18 -6.38 4.08
CA LEU A 164 13.71 -5.72 2.86
C LEU A 164 13.47 -4.21 3.07
N MET A 165 12.98 -3.78 4.24
CA MET A 165 12.87 -2.35 4.56
C MET A 165 14.25 -1.70 4.70
N CYS A 166 15.17 -2.34 5.42
CA CYS A 166 16.55 -1.87 5.62
C CYS A 166 17.32 -1.72 4.30
N THR A 167 17.07 -2.62 3.35
CA THR A 167 17.70 -2.61 2.03
C THR A 167 16.93 -1.80 0.98
N ALA A 168 15.88 -1.07 1.40
CA ALA A 168 15.04 -0.25 0.52
C ALA A 168 14.41 -1.04 -0.64
N ASN A 169 14.04 -2.30 -0.38
CA ASN A 169 13.35 -3.20 -1.31
C ASN A 169 11.87 -3.41 -0.97
N LEU A 170 11.38 -2.83 0.13
CA LEU A 170 9.97 -2.85 0.51
C LEU A 170 9.37 -1.44 0.49
N GLY A 171 8.32 -1.24 -0.30
CA GLY A 171 7.64 0.04 -0.49
C GLY A 171 6.37 0.19 0.33
N GLY A 172 5.69 -0.92 0.57
CA GLY A 172 4.51 -0.94 1.42
C GLY A 172 4.24 -2.31 2.02
N MET A 173 3.33 -2.35 2.99
CA MET A 173 2.94 -3.58 3.67
C MET A 173 1.48 -3.50 4.14
N VAL A 174 0.72 -4.55 3.84
CA VAL A 174 -0.52 -4.89 4.53
C VAL A 174 -0.19 -5.97 5.55
N PHE A 175 -0.43 -5.69 6.83
CA PHE A 175 -0.26 -6.67 7.89
C PHE A 175 -1.53 -6.79 8.72
N PHE A 176 -2.31 -7.86 8.51
CA PHE A 176 -3.46 -8.16 9.36
C PHE A 176 -3.03 -8.93 10.59
N VAL A 177 -2.79 -8.17 11.65
CA VAL A 177 -2.48 -8.67 12.99
C VAL A 177 -3.77 -9.12 13.67
N ASP A 178 -3.78 -10.33 14.22
CA ASP A 178 -4.82 -10.78 15.15
C ASP A 178 -4.62 -10.12 16.53
N PRO A 179 -5.52 -9.23 16.97
CA PRO A 179 -5.39 -8.53 18.25
C PRO A 179 -5.88 -9.36 19.45
N MET A 180 -6.54 -10.51 19.22
CA MET A 180 -7.19 -11.30 20.27
C MET A 180 -6.38 -12.54 20.69
N ASP A 181 -5.29 -12.85 19.98
CA ASP A 181 -4.45 -14.02 20.24
C ASP A 181 -3.04 -13.63 20.71
N ALA A 182 -2.47 -14.48 21.57
CA ALA A 182 -1.10 -14.32 22.06
C ALA A 182 -0.13 -14.96 21.08
N HIS A 183 0.73 -14.14 20.46
CA HIS A 183 1.67 -14.63 19.45
C HIS A 183 3.00 -15.05 20.08
N PRO A 184 3.52 -16.27 19.81
CA PRO A 184 4.80 -16.73 20.35
C PRO A 184 6.00 -15.88 19.88
N HIS A 185 5.80 -15.07 18.83
CA HIS A 185 6.76 -14.17 18.20
C HIS A 185 6.35 -12.70 18.36
N ALA A 186 5.70 -12.34 19.47
CA ALA A 186 5.23 -10.97 19.74
C ALA A 186 6.33 -9.90 19.66
N ALA A 187 7.57 -10.24 20.07
CA ALA A 187 8.72 -9.34 19.95
C ALA A 187 9.07 -9.02 18.49
N ASP A 188 8.94 -10.00 17.60
CA ASP A 188 9.21 -9.85 16.18
C ASP A 188 8.15 -8.99 15.49
N ILE A 189 6.88 -9.20 15.84
CA ILE A 189 5.76 -8.35 15.39
C ILE A 189 5.97 -6.90 15.83
N ALA A 190 6.35 -6.67 17.09
CA ALA A 190 6.67 -5.33 17.60
C ALA A 190 7.86 -4.71 16.84
N CYS A 191 8.89 -5.50 16.54
CA CYS A 191 10.03 -5.05 15.76
C CYS A 191 9.61 -4.67 14.34
N LEU A 192 8.84 -5.51 13.65
CA LEU A 192 8.34 -5.28 12.30
C LEU A 192 7.53 -3.99 12.21
N ASN A 193 6.58 -3.79 13.13
CA ASN A 193 5.76 -2.58 13.20
C ASN A 193 6.60 -1.33 13.48
N ARG A 194 7.55 -1.42 14.42
CA ARG A 194 8.48 -0.32 14.71
C ARG A 194 9.34 0.02 13.49
N GLN A 195 9.82 -0.97 12.75
CA GLN A 195 10.66 -0.75 11.58
C GLN A 195 9.88 -0.17 10.40
N ALA A 196 8.62 -0.57 10.21
CA ALA A 196 7.75 0.08 9.23
C ALA A 196 7.65 1.60 9.48
N ASN A 197 7.54 2.01 10.76
CA ASN A 197 7.56 3.42 11.15
C ASN A 197 8.95 4.07 10.94
N VAL A 198 10.05 3.41 11.32
CA VAL A 198 11.41 3.94 11.14
C VAL A 198 11.73 4.19 9.66
N HIS A 199 11.39 3.24 8.79
CA HIS A 199 11.61 3.30 7.35
C HIS A 199 10.50 4.07 6.60
N ASN A 200 9.45 4.50 7.32
CA ASN A 200 8.36 5.31 6.83
C ASN A 200 7.75 4.75 5.53
N ILE A 201 7.46 3.45 5.52
CA ILE A 201 6.83 2.78 4.38
C ILE A 201 5.31 2.96 4.40
N PHE A 202 4.66 2.75 3.26
CA PHE A 202 3.20 2.75 3.18
C PHE A 202 2.64 1.53 3.91
N TYR A 203 2.11 1.74 5.13
CA TYR A 203 1.81 0.65 6.06
C TYR A 203 0.34 0.66 6.48
N MET A 204 -0.32 -0.50 6.34
CA MET A 204 -1.73 -0.71 6.66
C MET A 204 -1.85 -1.95 7.54
N ASN A 205 -2.27 -1.77 8.79
CA ASN A 205 -2.17 -2.80 9.83
C ASN A 205 -3.52 -3.46 10.20
N ASN A 206 -4.57 -3.15 9.46
CA ASN A 206 -5.91 -3.72 9.64
C ASN A 206 -6.72 -3.60 8.34
N PRO A 207 -7.84 -4.34 8.19
CA PRO A 207 -8.67 -4.30 6.99
C PRO A 207 -9.14 -2.89 6.61
N ALA A 208 -9.65 -2.10 7.56
CA ALA A 208 -10.17 -0.76 7.27
C ALA A 208 -9.10 0.14 6.62
N SER A 209 -7.90 0.19 7.20
CA SER A 209 -6.77 0.93 6.64
C SER A 209 -6.33 0.39 5.28
N ALA A 210 -6.39 -0.93 5.08
CA ALA A 210 -6.03 -1.57 3.82
C ALA A 210 -7.01 -1.19 2.69
N HIS A 211 -8.31 -1.26 2.96
CA HIS A 211 -9.35 -0.84 2.02
C HIS A 211 -9.27 0.65 1.67
N ALA A 212 -9.03 1.53 2.65
CA ALA A 212 -8.82 2.95 2.36
C ALA A 212 -7.56 3.18 1.51
N GLY A 213 -6.47 2.48 1.82
CA GLY A 213 -5.21 2.61 1.10
C GLY A 213 -5.26 2.13 -0.35
N THR A 214 -6.15 1.21 -0.72
CA THR A 214 -6.28 0.77 -2.13
C THR A 214 -6.74 1.89 -3.05
N HIS A 215 -7.56 2.83 -2.57
CA HIS A 215 -7.93 4.02 -3.33
C HIS A 215 -6.73 4.92 -3.64
N VAL A 216 -5.85 5.12 -2.66
CA VAL A 216 -4.62 5.90 -2.82
C VAL A 216 -3.66 5.19 -3.79
N LEU A 217 -3.44 3.89 -3.59
CA LEU A 217 -2.59 3.06 -4.47
C LEU A 217 -3.11 3.09 -5.91
N ARG A 218 -4.41 2.87 -6.12
CA ARG A 218 -5.02 2.89 -7.46
C ARG A 218 -4.87 4.25 -8.13
N THR A 219 -5.15 5.33 -7.41
CA THR A 219 -5.01 6.70 -7.94
C THR A 219 -3.56 6.98 -8.31
N ALA A 220 -2.60 6.61 -7.45
CA ALA A 220 -1.18 6.77 -7.71
C ALA A 220 -0.73 6.04 -8.98
N LEU A 221 -1.16 4.80 -9.17
CA LEU A 221 -0.81 4.01 -10.35
C LEU A 221 -1.52 4.51 -11.61
N LYS A 222 -2.81 4.86 -11.56
CA LYS A 222 -3.56 5.37 -12.71
C LYS A 222 -3.03 6.72 -13.20
N GLU A 223 -2.74 7.63 -12.28
CA GLU A 223 -2.33 9.00 -12.61
C GLU A 223 -0.80 9.17 -12.71
N GLY A 224 -0.01 8.14 -12.36
CA GLY A 224 1.45 8.24 -12.34
C GLY A 224 1.98 9.15 -11.23
N ARG A 225 1.28 9.20 -10.09
CA ARG A 225 1.58 10.09 -8.96
C ARG A 225 2.42 9.41 -7.89
N THR A 226 3.74 9.54 -8.01
CA THR A 226 4.71 8.99 -7.03
C THR A 226 4.62 9.66 -5.67
N ASP A 227 4.10 10.89 -5.59
CA ASP A 227 3.92 11.67 -4.36
C ASP A 227 2.88 11.07 -3.41
N LEU A 228 1.92 10.30 -3.93
CA LEU A 228 0.89 9.63 -3.12
C LEU A 228 1.41 8.38 -2.42
N ILE A 229 2.41 7.71 -2.99
CA ILE A 229 3.00 6.47 -2.45
C ILE A 229 4.54 6.51 -2.50
N PRO A 230 5.16 7.54 -1.90
CA PRO A 230 6.57 7.87 -2.11
C PRO A 230 7.53 6.76 -1.67
N SER A 231 7.14 5.94 -0.70
CA SER A 231 7.95 4.84 -0.19
C SER A 231 8.21 3.72 -1.21
N PHE A 232 7.39 3.61 -2.26
CA PHE A 232 7.62 2.65 -3.35
C PHE A 232 8.76 3.06 -4.29
N PHE A 233 9.13 4.33 -4.29
CA PHE A 233 10.11 4.91 -5.23
C PHE A 233 11.34 5.50 -4.52
N PHE A 234 11.15 6.03 -3.31
CA PHE A 234 12.17 6.80 -2.59
C PHE A 234 12.44 6.21 -1.21
N THR A 235 13.70 6.25 -0.77
CA THR A 235 14.06 5.82 0.59
C THR A 235 13.64 6.89 1.58
N LEU A 236 12.64 6.58 2.39
CA LEU A 236 12.14 7.46 3.43
C LEU A 236 12.70 7.05 4.79
N LYS A 237 12.61 7.97 5.74
CA LYS A 237 12.88 7.72 7.16
C LYS A 237 11.91 8.55 7.98
N SER A 238 11.52 8.06 9.15
CA SER A 238 10.74 8.86 10.08
C SER A 238 11.50 10.13 10.48
N PRO A 239 10.81 11.28 10.65
CA PRO A 239 11.43 12.51 11.16
C PRO A 239 12.18 12.31 12.48
N SER A 240 11.72 11.39 13.34
CA SER A 240 12.37 11.11 14.62
C SER A 240 13.75 10.45 14.48
N VAL A 241 14.03 9.80 13.34
CA VAL A 241 15.33 9.17 13.06
C VAL A 241 16.42 10.24 12.92
N GLN A 242 16.11 11.37 12.27
CA GLN A 242 17.07 12.47 12.15
C GLN A 242 17.42 13.04 13.52
N GLU A 243 16.42 13.21 14.38
CA GLU A 243 16.61 13.72 15.74
C GLU A 243 17.40 12.74 16.62
N TYR A 244 17.15 11.44 16.47
CA TYR A 244 17.96 10.40 17.11
C TYR A 244 19.43 10.45 16.67
N GLN A 245 19.69 10.57 15.36
CA GLN A 245 21.04 10.63 14.82
C GLN A 245 21.81 11.87 15.31
N LYS A 246 21.14 13.03 15.41
CA LYS A 246 21.74 14.25 15.98
C LYS A 246 22.17 14.04 17.44
N ARG A 247 21.29 13.46 18.27
CA ARG A 247 21.59 13.14 19.67
C ARG A 247 22.77 12.17 19.79
N GLN A 248 22.79 11.12 18.98
CA GLN A 248 23.91 10.16 18.94
C GLN A 248 25.23 10.84 18.56
N LYS A 249 25.21 11.72 17.55
CA LYS A 249 26.40 12.48 17.15
C LYS A 249 26.91 13.40 18.25
N ALA A 250 26.01 14.04 19.00
CA ALA A 250 26.38 14.89 20.14
C ALA A 250 27.06 14.10 21.26
N VAL A 251 26.53 12.90 21.58
CA VAL A 251 27.13 12.00 22.58
C VAL A 251 28.52 11.54 22.12
N LEU A 252 28.67 11.14 20.85
CA LEU A 252 29.96 10.70 20.32
C LEU A 252 31.01 11.81 20.41
N ASN A 253 30.63 13.04 20.03
CA ASN A 253 31.53 14.20 20.12
C ASN A 253 31.98 14.49 21.55
N GLN A 254 31.11 14.31 22.55
CA GLN A 254 31.46 14.46 23.97
C GLN A 254 32.43 13.39 24.46
N MET A 255 32.31 12.15 23.95
CA MET A 255 33.21 11.05 24.29
C MET A 255 34.60 11.23 23.69
N THR A 256 34.70 11.75 22.46
CA THR A 256 35.99 11.98 21.77
C THR A 256 36.71 13.24 22.21
N ALA A 257 36.05 14.15 22.92
CA ALA A 257 36.63 15.39 23.43
C ALA A 257 37.32 15.24 24.81
N LYS A 258 37.31 14.03 25.38
CA LYS A 258 38.05 13.64 26.58
C LYS A 258 39.26 12.79 26.20
#